data_AF-A0AA35Z1B3-F1
#
_entry.id   AF-A0AA35Z1B3-F1
#
_cell.length_a   1.000
_cell.length_b   1.000
_cell.length_c   1.000
_cell.angle_alpha   90.00
_cell.angle_beta   90.00
_cell.angle_gamma   90.00
#
_symmetry.space_group_name_H-M   'P 1'
#
loop_
_entity.id
_entity.type
_entity.pdbx_description
1 polymer ?
#
loop_
_entity_poly.entity_id
_entity_poly.type
_entity_poly.pdbx_seq_one_letter_code
_entity_poly.pdbx_strand_id
1 'polypeptide(L)'
;MGHWERSGILEKPEELETERFLGSSYDYKGTEYEFIPFGSGRRGCPGMSIGATTMELILSNLLYAFDWKLPDGMKGEDVDTMTTPGLALHKKNALCLVAFNHDHKRIKG
;
A
#
# COMPACT_ATOMS: atom_id res chain seq x y z
N MET A 1 -0.28 -13.44 -15.41
CA MET A 1 0.11 -14.43 -14.38
C MET A 1 1.60 -14.35 -14.18
N GLY A 2 2.01 -13.84 -13.01
CA GLY A 2 3.39 -13.55 -12.67
C GLY A 2 4.13 -14.80 -12.17
N HIS A 3 5.46 -14.83 -12.32
CA HIS A 3 6.29 -15.98 -11.94
C HIS A 3 6.25 -16.31 -10.42
N TRP A 4 5.79 -15.38 -9.59
CA TRP A 4 5.64 -15.48 -8.12
C TRP A 4 4.48 -16.37 -7.66
N GLU A 5 3.51 -16.67 -8.53
CA GLU A 5 2.37 -17.57 -8.21
C GLU A 5 2.81 -19.00 -7.90
N ARG A 6 4.00 -19.42 -8.35
CA ARG A 6 4.50 -20.81 -8.24
C ARG A 6 5.46 -21.06 -7.08
N SER A 7 5.82 -20.04 -6.32
CA SER A 7 6.93 -20.14 -5.37
C SER A 7 6.50 -20.48 -3.93
N GLY A 8 5.21 -20.35 -3.59
CA GLY A 8 4.71 -20.61 -2.23
C GLY A 8 5.27 -19.66 -1.16
N ILE A 9 5.81 -18.51 -1.57
CA ILE A 9 6.50 -17.55 -0.69
C ILE A 9 5.50 -16.72 0.14
N LEU A 10 4.30 -16.47 -0.38
CA LEU A 10 3.27 -15.65 0.27
C LEU A 10 1.94 -16.38 0.26
N GLU A 11 1.27 -16.47 1.42
CA GLU A 11 -0.10 -16.98 1.49
C GLU A 11 -1.06 -15.98 0.84
N LYS A 12 -1.92 -16.42 -0.10
CA LYS A 12 -2.90 -15.55 -0.79
C LYS A 12 -2.28 -14.27 -1.41
N PRO A 13 -1.36 -14.41 -2.37
CA PRO A 13 -0.61 -13.26 -2.91
C PRO A 13 -1.46 -12.22 -3.65
N GLU A 14 -2.69 -12.56 -4.01
CA GLU A 14 -3.63 -11.66 -4.69
C GLU A 14 -4.58 -10.93 -3.72
N GLU A 15 -4.59 -11.29 -2.44
CA GLU A 15 -5.42 -10.66 -1.42
C GLU A 15 -4.66 -9.55 -0.68
N LEU A 16 -5.31 -8.38 -0.53
CA LEU A 16 -4.82 -7.30 0.32
C LEU A 16 -5.09 -7.65 1.79
N GLU A 17 -4.07 -8.17 2.47
CA GLU A 17 -4.11 -8.48 3.91
C GLU A 17 -3.26 -7.45 4.66
N THR A 18 -3.90 -6.52 5.37
CA THR A 18 -3.24 -5.40 6.07
C THR A 18 -2.32 -5.87 7.19
N GLU A 19 -2.63 -7.03 7.78
CA GLU A 19 -1.92 -7.63 8.91
C GLU A 19 -0.78 -8.54 8.48
N ARG A 20 -0.61 -8.79 7.17
CA ARG A 20 0.34 -9.77 6.61
C ARG A 20 1.75 -9.67 7.17
N PHE A 21 2.21 -8.44 7.42
CA PHE A 21 3.56 -8.17 7.92
C PHE A 21 3.56 -7.69 9.37
N LEU A 22 2.39 -7.58 10.02
CA LEU A 22 2.27 -7.07 11.38
C LEU A 22 2.91 -8.06 12.37
N GLY A 23 3.86 -7.58 13.17
CA GLY A 23 4.59 -8.41 14.14
C GLY A 23 5.60 -9.38 13.52
N SER A 24 5.79 -9.33 12.20
CA SER A 24 6.86 -10.07 11.52
C SER A 24 8.21 -9.35 11.62
N SER A 25 9.30 -10.06 11.35
CA SER A 25 10.62 -9.44 11.17
C SER A 25 10.80 -8.81 9.77
N TYR A 26 9.77 -8.91 8.90
CA TYR A 26 9.92 -8.58 7.50
C TYR A 26 10.23 -7.09 7.30
N ASP A 27 11.28 -6.77 6.55
CA ASP A 27 11.61 -5.38 6.21
C ASP A 27 11.76 -5.13 4.69
N TYR A 28 11.68 -3.86 4.29
CA TYR A 28 11.76 -3.45 2.88
C TYR A 28 13.19 -3.31 2.35
N LYS A 29 14.22 -3.69 3.14
CA LYS A 29 15.64 -3.49 2.77
C LYS A 29 16.14 -4.54 1.78
N GLY A 30 15.30 -5.49 1.39
CA GLY A 30 15.60 -6.48 0.36
C GLY A 30 16.51 -7.62 0.84
N THR A 31 16.50 -7.90 2.15
CA THR A 31 17.09 -9.11 2.75
C THR A 31 16.18 -10.32 2.70
N GLU A 32 14.86 -10.08 2.56
CA GLU A 32 13.82 -11.11 2.48
C GLU A 32 13.13 -11.02 1.11
N TYR A 33 12.83 -12.18 0.51
CA TYR A 33 12.31 -12.25 -0.86
C TYR A 33 10.79 -12.05 -0.93
N GLU A 34 10.14 -12.08 0.23
CA GLU A 34 8.73 -11.83 0.46
C GLU A 34 8.35 -10.37 0.18
N PHE A 35 9.29 -9.42 0.34
CA PHE A 35 9.00 -7.99 0.20
C PHE A 35 10.19 -7.16 -0.31
N ILE A 36 10.25 -6.93 -1.63
CA ILE A 36 11.33 -6.17 -2.28
C ILE A 36 10.78 -5.00 -3.14
N PRO A 37 10.08 -4.01 -2.53
CA PRO A 37 9.50 -2.89 -3.29
C PRO A 37 10.54 -1.94 -3.89
N PHE A 38 11.77 -1.96 -3.38
CA PHE A 38 12.86 -1.05 -3.78
C PHE A 38 14.03 -1.77 -4.48
N GLY A 39 13.87 -3.04 -4.86
CA GLY A 39 15.00 -3.87 -5.32
C GLY A 39 15.96 -4.24 -4.18
N SER A 40 17.02 -4.98 -4.50
CA SER A 40 18.00 -5.46 -3.53
C SER A 40 19.43 -5.45 -4.09
N GLY A 41 20.42 -5.63 -3.19
CA GLY A 41 21.83 -5.70 -3.53
C GLY A 41 22.38 -4.43 -4.19
N ARG A 42 23.34 -4.59 -5.12
CA ARG A 42 24.06 -3.46 -5.76
C ARG A 42 23.20 -2.55 -6.63
N ARG A 43 21.97 -2.97 -6.96
CA ARG A 43 21.01 -2.19 -7.77
C ARG A 43 19.74 -1.85 -6.99
N GLY A 44 19.76 -1.97 -5.66
CA GLY A 44 18.69 -1.46 -4.82
C GLY A 44 18.50 0.04 -5.00
N CYS A 45 17.27 0.50 -4.85
CA CYS A 45 16.89 1.90 -5.02
C CYS A 45 17.68 2.78 -4.03
N PRO A 46 18.50 3.73 -4.50
CA PRO A 46 19.25 4.61 -3.61
C PRO A 46 18.33 5.56 -2.81
N GLY A 47 17.08 5.74 -3.23
CA GLY A 47 16.06 6.55 -2.57
C GLY A 47 15.14 5.79 -1.60
N MET A 48 15.48 4.55 -1.22
CA MET A 48 14.65 3.68 -0.37
C MET A 48 14.18 4.37 0.93
N SER A 49 15.11 4.96 1.69
CA SER A 49 14.78 5.63 2.96
C SER A 49 13.85 6.82 2.76
N ILE A 50 14.14 7.66 1.76
CA ILE A 50 13.31 8.82 1.42
C ILE A 50 11.92 8.37 1.00
N GLY A 51 11.82 7.35 0.15
CA GLY A 51 10.54 6.81 -0.31
C GLY A 51 9.69 6.28 0.85
N ALA A 52 10.28 5.49 1.74
CA ALA A 52 9.60 4.94 2.91
C ALA A 52 9.11 6.04 3.86
N THR A 53 9.99 6.96 4.28
CA THR A 53 9.64 8.05 5.20
C THR A 53 8.62 9.01 4.59
N THR A 54 8.71 9.30 3.29
CA THR A 54 7.75 10.17 2.61
C THR A 54 6.35 9.53 2.58
N MET A 55 6.26 8.23 2.28
CA MET A 55 4.99 7.51 2.29
C MET A 55 4.38 7.45 3.69
N GLU A 56 5.19 7.16 4.71
CA GLU A 56 4.75 7.16 6.11
C GLU A 56 4.20 8.54 6.51
N LEU A 57 4.94 9.61 6.24
CA LEU A 57 4.51 10.98 6.55
C LEU A 57 3.20 11.36 5.85
N ILE A 58 3.07 11.07 4.55
CA ILE A 58 1.85 11.38 3.80
C ILE A 58 0.66 10.62 4.37
N LEU A 59 0.81 9.30 4.58
CA LEU A 59 -0.28 8.46 5.09
C LEU A 59 -0.67 8.87 6.52
N SER A 60 0.30 9.10 7.41
CA SER A 60 0.04 9.57 8.77
C SER A 60 -0.73 10.89 8.77
N ASN A 61 -0.34 11.86 7.95
CA ASN A 61 -1.04 13.15 7.87
C ASN A 61 -2.48 12.99 7.32
N LEU A 62 -2.67 12.19 6.28
CA LEU A 62 -3.99 11.97 5.69
C LEU A 62 -4.94 11.25 6.66
N LEU A 63 -4.46 10.21 7.35
CA LEU A 63 -5.25 9.45 8.31
C LEU A 63 -5.48 10.19 9.63
N TYR A 64 -4.53 11.04 10.03
CA TYR A 64 -4.69 11.89 11.20
C TYR A 64 -5.75 12.97 10.96
N ALA A 65 -5.71 13.64 9.81
CA ALA A 65 -6.55 14.80 9.53
C ALA A 65 -7.95 14.42 9.02
N PHE A 66 -8.10 13.31 8.30
CA PHE A 66 -9.34 12.99 7.58
C PHE A 66 -9.80 11.55 7.77
N ASP A 67 -11.10 11.42 7.94
CA ASP A 67 -11.83 10.19 7.63
C ASP A 67 -12.26 10.21 6.15
N TRP A 68 -12.43 9.02 5.57
CA TRP A 68 -12.67 8.84 4.14
C TRP A 68 -13.92 8.01 3.91
N LYS A 69 -14.75 8.43 2.95
CA LYS A 69 -15.87 7.64 2.44
C LYS A 69 -15.88 7.59 0.91
N LEU A 70 -16.53 6.57 0.35
CA LEU A 70 -16.85 6.56 -1.07
C LEU A 70 -17.90 7.63 -1.40
N PRO A 71 -17.90 8.17 -2.64
CA PRO A 71 -18.98 9.03 -3.12
C PRO A 71 -20.35 8.36 -2.97
N ASP A 72 -21.39 9.16 -2.78
CA ASP A 72 -22.74 8.64 -2.55
C ASP A 72 -23.19 7.78 -3.75
N GLY A 73 -23.71 6.59 -3.45
CA GLY A 73 -24.13 5.60 -4.46
C GLY A 73 -23.03 4.65 -4.95
N MET A 74 -21.77 4.83 -4.53
CA MET A 74 -20.66 3.93 -4.86
C MET A 74 -20.41 2.91 -3.74
N LYS A 75 -20.15 1.66 -4.12
CA LYS A 75 -19.78 0.56 -3.23
C LYS A 75 -18.30 0.20 -3.40
N GLY A 76 -17.75 -0.59 -2.47
CA GLY A 76 -16.36 -1.06 -2.55
C GLY A 76 -16.08 -1.88 -3.81
N GLU A 77 -17.08 -2.63 -4.27
CA GLU A 77 -17.05 -3.44 -5.51
C GLU A 77 -16.79 -2.58 -6.76
N ASP A 78 -17.23 -1.32 -6.73
CA ASP A 78 -17.15 -0.40 -7.86
C ASP A 78 -15.76 0.26 -7.99
N VAL A 79 -14.88 0.06 -7.00
CA VAL A 79 -13.53 0.62 -7.00
C VAL A 79 -12.67 -0.12 -8.01
N ASP A 80 -12.26 0.56 -9.07
CA ASP A 80 -11.37 0.00 -10.09
C ASP A 80 -10.02 -0.42 -9.50
N THR A 81 -9.69 -1.70 -9.55
CA THR A 81 -8.40 -2.26 -9.12
C THR A 81 -7.46 -2.54 -10.29
N MET A 82 -7.87 -2.25 -11.52
CA MET A 82 -7.06 -2.46 -12.71
C MET A 82 -5.90 -1.47 -12.77
N THR A 83 -4.79 -1.93 -13.37
CA THR A 83 -3.58 -1.13 -13.55
C THR A 83 -3.28 -0.89 -15.03
N THR A 84 -2.61 0.23 -15.30
CA THR A 84 -2.05 0.54 -16.62
C THR A 84 -0.66 -0.12 -16.72
N PRO A 85 -0.33 -0.79 -17.84
CA PRO A 85 1.00 -1.39 -18.03
C PRO A 85 2.08 -0.31 -18.11
N GLY A 86 3.26 -0.59 -17.55
CA GLY A 86 4.41 0.33 -17.59
C GLY A 86 5.51 -0.06 -16.61
N LEU A 87 6.55 0.79 -16.52
CA LEU A 87 7.66 0.62 -15.57
C LEU A 87 7.18 0.68 -14.11
N ALA A 88 6.19 1.53 -13.83
CA ALA A 88 5.49 1.60 -12.57
C ALA A 88 4.00 1.34 -12.80
N LEU A 89 3.39 0.56 -11.91
CA LEU A 89 1.97 0.25 -11.94
C LEU A 89 1.19 1.47 -11.43
N HIS A 90 0.37 2.04 -12.31
CA HIS A 90 -0.58 3.09 -11.95
C HIS A 90 -1.99 2.53 -12.05
N LYS A 91 -2.92 3.00 -11.21
CA LYS A 91 -4.34 2.66 -11.40
C LYS A 91 -4.79 3.10 -12.79
N LYS A 92 -5.62 2.28 -13.43
CA LYS A 92 -6.22 2.60 -14.72
C LYS A 92 -7.13 3.81 -14.61
N ASN A 93 -8.00 3.84 -13.60
CA ASN A 93 -8.81 4.99 -13.25
C ASN A 93 -8.44 5.57 -11.88
N ALA A 94 -8.57 6.88 -11.72
CA ALA A 94 -8.30 7.54 -10.45
C ALA A 94 -9.23 7.03 -9.34
N LEU A 95 -8.69 6.90 -8.12
CA LEU A 95 -9.50 6.62 -6.94
C LEU A 95 -10.20 7.92 -6.50
N CYS A 96 -11.54 7.91 -6.49
CA CYS A 96 -12.35 9.03 -6.03
C CYS A 96 -12.87 8.75 -4.62
N LEU A 97 -12.60 9.65 -3.69
CA LEU A 97 -13.05 9.58 -2.30
C LEU A 97 -13.52 10.96 -1.81
N VAL A 98 -14.38 10.96 -0.80
CA VAL A 98 -14.78 12.16 -0.08
C VAL A 98 -14.09 12.16 1.28
N ALA A 99 -13.25 13.17 1.50
CA ALA A 99 -12.59 13.40 2.78
C ALA A 99 -13.45 14.29 3.68
N PHE A 100 -13.49 13.99 4.97
CA PHE A 100 -14.08 14.84 6.00
C PHE A 100 -13.20 14.85 7.24
N ASN A 101 -13.21 15.95 8.00
CA ASN A 101 -12.32 16.11 9.15
C ASN A 101 -12.50 14.98 10.15
N HIS A 102 -11.40 14.34 10.53
CA HIS A 102 -11.39 13.31 11.55
C HIS A 102 -11.67 13.92 12.93
N ASP A 103 -12.53 13.28 13.73
CA ASP A 103 -12.78 13.72 15.10
C ASP A 103 -11.69 13.24 16.05
N HIS A 104 -10.70 14.11 16.30
CA HIS A 104 -9.59 13.84 17.21
C HIS A 104 -10.01 13.52 18.66
N LYS A 105 -11.27 13.78 19.06
CA LYS A 105 -11.77 13.39 20.39
C LYS A 105 -11.94 11.87 20.54
N ARG A 106 -12.00 11.13 19.43
CA ARG A 106 -12.12 9.67 19.40
C ARG A 106 -10.82 8.93 19.77
N ILE A 107 -9.69 9.64 19.85
CA ILE A 107 -8.34 9.07 20.10
C ILE A 107 -8.06 8.93 21.62
N LYS A 108 -8.93 9.43 22.50
CA LYS A 108 -8.85 9.17 23.95
C LYS A 108 -9.54 7.84 24.30
N GLY A 109 -8.85 6.74 24.04
CA GLY A 109 -9.14 5.41 24.60
C GLY A 109 -8.07 5.02 25.60
#